data_AF-H2AUS8-F1
#
_entry.id   AF-H2AUS8-F1
#
_cell.length_a   1.000
_cell.length_b   1.000
_cell.length_c   1.000
_cell.angle_alpha   90.00
_cell.angle_beta   90.00
_cell.angle_gamma   90.00
#
_symmetry.space_group_name_H-M   'P 1'
#
loop_
_entity.id
_entity.type
_entity.pdbx_description
1 polymer ?
#
loop_
_entity_poly.entity_id
_entity_poly.type
_entity_poly.pdbx_seq_one_letter_code
_entity_poly.pdbx_strand_id
1 'polypeptide(L)'
;MQVPDVVSKTFMKFPLKTYDPVKCVDEPLQRELDSRSYYFPRGGKHEEKVFTLCVDVQGLDQFKKYVCSEPVSLFIQLALCYKNELKLPTNKGCDGNRMLVLRSRGNDRQMPFLLVDDRIIPRDVLLSQISNKICGLDKYFATYLDKIMASGTPEKLLQGLLLQLEDYVMNTTDINVYLQLKIISYISCMLHSGETSRKIFIQDCCPHLVQLSATVIQQYL
;
A
#
# COMPACT_ATOMS: atom_id res chain seq x y z
N MET A 1 -9.64 -26.66 49.09
CA MET A 1 -11.12 -26.67 49.08
C MET A 1 -11.59 -26.20 47.73
N GLN A 2 -12.18 -27.07 46.92
CA GLN A 2 -12.81 -26.71 45.65
C GLN A 2 -14.29 -26.39 45.92
N VAL A 3 -14.74 -25.23 45.46
CA VAL A 3 -16.14 -24.83 45.57
C VAL A 3 -16.96 -25.71 44.62
N PRO A 4 -18.10 -26.30 45.06
CA PRO A 4 -18.96 -27.08 44.19
C PRO A 4 -19.50 -26.25 43.02
N ASP A 5 -19.49 -26.81 41.80
CA ASP A 5 -19.88 -26.13 40.55
C ASP A 5 -21.26 -25.47 40.59
N VAL A 6 -22.19 -26.01 41.38
CA VAL A 6 -23.55 -25.47 41.54
C VAL A 6 -23.53 -24.10 42.22
N VAL A 7 -22.63 -23.90 43.20
CA VAL A 7 -22.48 -22.62 43.90
C VAL A 7 -21.83 -21.59 42.98
N SER A 8 -20.83 -22.00 42.20
CA SER A 8 -20.21 -21.15 41.16
C SER A 8 -21.23 -20.68 40.10
N LYS A 9 -22.07 -21.59 39.62
CA LYS A 9 -23.12 -21.27 38.63
C LYS A 9 -24.20 -20.31 39.15
N THR A 10 -24.47 -20.32 40.45
CA THR A 10 -25.43 -19.39 41.08
C THR A 10 -24.87 -17.97 41.20
N PHE A 11 -23.56 -17.81 41.40
CA PHE A 11 -22.90 -16.50 41.45
C PHE A 11 -22.51 -15.96 40.06
N MET A 12 -22.37 -16.83 39.07
CA MET A 12 -22.20 -16.46 37.65
C MET A 12 -23.51 -16.06 36.97
N LYS A 13 -24.65 -16.24 37.66
CA LYS A 13 -25.94 -15.67 37.28
C LYS A 13 -25.94 -14.16 37.56
N PHE A 14 -25.48 -13.43 36.56
CA PHE A 14 -26.07 -12.17 36.09
C PHE A 14 -25.61 -10.87 36.76
N PRO A 15 -24.99 -9.96 35.98
CA PRO A 15 -25.31 -8.54 36.14
C PRO A 15 -26.84 -8.34 36.16
N LEU A 16 -27.35 -7.68 37.20
CA LEU A 16 -28.79 -7.40 37.40
C LEU A 16 -29.43 -6.65 36.23
N LYS A 17 -28.62 -5.90 35.47
CA LYS A 17 -28.98 -5.24 34.22
C LYS A 17 -27.73 -5.07 33.38
N THR A 18 -27.72 -5.63 32.17
CA THR A 18 -26.76 -5.26 31.12
C THR A 18 -27.34 -4.07 30.38
N TYR A 19 -26.62 -2.95 30.39
CA TYR A 19 -26.95 -1.80 29.58
C TYR A 19 -26.53 -2.04 28.14
N ASP A 20 -27.21 -1.38 27.21
CA ASP A 20 -26.76 -1.33 25.83
C ASP A 20 -25.37 -0.67 25.75
N PRO A 21 -24.58 -1.00 24.72
CA PRO A 21 -23.30 -0.35 24.48
C PRO A 21 -23.47 1.18 24.51
N VAL A 22 -22.72 1.84 25.39
CA VAL A 22 -22.71 3.30 25.45
C VAL A 22 -22.06 3.79 24.16
N LYS A 23 -22.82 4.56 23.36
CA LYS A 23 -22.29 5.26 22.19
C LYS A 23 -21.37 6.38 22.65
N CYS A 24 -20.13 6.05 22.96
CA CYS A 24 -19.08 7.03 23.19
C CYS A 24 -18.46 7.36 21.82
N VAL A 25 -18.87 8.48 21.23
CA VAL A 25 -18.26 8.98 20.00
C VAL A 25 -17.20 10.00 20.40
N ASP A 26 -15.94 9.63 20.22
CA ASP A 26 -14.81 10.54 20.39
C ASP A 26 -14.68 11.41 19.14
N GLU A 27 -15.41 12.55 19.13
CA GLU A 27 -15.38 13.49 18.01
C GLU A 27 -13.96 14.04 17.71
N PRO A 28 -13.10 14.35 18.70
CA PRO A 28 -11.69 14.67 18.44
C PRO A 28 -10.95 13.58 17.68
N LEU A 29 -11.07 12.32 18.10
CA LEU A 29 -10.44 11.19 17.41
C LEU A 29 -10.98 11.05 15.98
N GLN A 30 -12.30 11.19 15.81
CA GLN A 30 -12.91 11.12 14.49
C GLN A 30 -12.37 12.20 13.55
N ARG A 31 -12.24 13.44 14.04
CA ARG A 31 -11.62 14.54 13.28
C ARG A 31 -10.17 14.26 12.92
N GLU A 32 -9.39 13.66 13.82
CA GLU A 32 -8.02 13.24 13.53
C GLU A 32 -7.98 12.17 12.43
N LEU A 33 -8.84 11.15 12.51
CA LEU A 33 -8.94 10.09 11.51
C LEU A 33 -9.37 10.63 10.15
N ASP A 34 -10.37 11.51 10.12
CA ASP A 34 -10.86 12.13 8.88
C ASP A 34 -9.77 12.99 8.24
N SER A 35 -8.98 13.73 9.04
CA SER A 35 -7.86 14.53 8.54
C SER A 35 -6.71 13.70 7.93
N ARG A 36 -6.64 12.41 8.25
CA ARG A 36 -5.64 11.45 7.76
C ARG A 36 -6.20 10.48 6.74
N SER A 37 -7.48 10.64 6.37
CA SER A 37 -8.17 9.79 5.43
C SER A 37 -8.14 10.40 4.04
N TYR A 38 -7.78 9.59 3.06
CA TYR A 38 -7.80 9.94 1.65
C TYR A 38 -8.69 8.93 0.92
N TYR A 39 -9.63 9.41 0.12
CA TYR A 39 -10.65 8.56 -0.49
C TYR A 39 -10.30 8.26 -1.94
N PHE A 40 -10.41 7.00 -2.34
CA PHE A 40 -10.23 6.58 -3.72
C PHE A 40 -11.48 6.94 -4.53
N PRO A 41 -11.40 7.81 -5.55
CA PRO A 41 -12.54 8.10 -6.42
C PRO A 41 -12.96 6.83 -7.17
N ARG A 42 -14.26 6.52 -7.15
CA ARG A 42 -14.81 5.39 -7.91
C ARG A 42 -14.84 5.70 -9.40
N GLY A 43 -14.29 4.79 -10.21
CA GLY A 43 -14.38 4.82 -11.67
C GLY A 43 -15.59 4.08 -12.27
N GLY A 44 -16.39 3.35 -11.47
CA GLY A 44 -17.47 2.50 -11.99
C GLY A 44 -18.46 1.96 -10.95
N LYS A 45 -19.43 1.14 -11.42
CA LYS A 45 -20.61 0.61 -10.69
C LYS A 45 -20.39 -0.75 -10.00
N HIS A 46 -19.28 -0.99 -9.31
CA HIS A 46 -19.07 -2.28 -8.63
C HIS A 46 -19.37 -2.24 -7.13
N GLU A 47 -20.18 -3.21 -6.69
CA GLU A 47 -20.53 -3.52 -5.30
C GLU A 47 -19.42 -4.30 -4.57
N GLU A 48 -18.16 -3.92 -4.75
CA GLU A 48 -17.08 -4.57 -4.02
C GLU A 48 -17.02 -4.09 -2.56
N LYS A 49 -16.52 -5.00 -1.71
CA LYS A 49 -16.30 -4.76 -0.27
C LYS A 49 -15.47 -3.50 -0.07
N VAL A 50 -15.93 -2.63 0.82
CA VAL A 50 -15.21 -1.42 1.18
C VAL A 50 -13.92 -1.79 1.90
N PHE A 51 -12.81 -1.25 1.44
CA PHE A 51 -11.51 -1.45 2.09
C PHE A 51 -10.90 -0.14 2.61
N THR A 52 -10.06 -0.26 3.64
CA THR A 52 -9.17 0.82 4.10
C THR A 52 -7.72 0.36 3.96
N LEU A 53 -6.95 1.02 3.11
CA LEU A 53 -5.50 0.81 3.00
C LEU A 53 -4.78 1.63 4.07
N CYS A 54 -4.06 0.98 4.98
CA CYS A 54 -3.28 1.64 6.01
C CYS A 54 -1.82 1.78 5.57
N VAL A 55 -1.32 3.01 5.55
CA VAL A 55 0.05 3.36 5.10
C VAL A 55 0.74 4.26 6.12
N ASP A 56 2.07 4.35 6.04
CA ASP A 56 2.85 5.24 6.91
C ASP A 56 2.79 6.70 6.44
N VAL A 57 3.16 7.65 7.30
CA VAL A 57 2.96 9.11 7.14
C VAL A 57 3.70 9.75 5.96
N GLN A 58 4.72 9.08 5.44
CA GLN A 58 5.48 9.62 4.33
C GLN A 58 4.68 9.44 3.03
N GLY A 59 3.98 10.51 2.64
CA GLY A 59 3.29 10.61 1.37
C GLY A 59 3.71 11.88 0.66
N LEU A 60 3.71 11.81 -0.67
CA LEU A 60 3.93 12.94 -1.54
C LEU A 60 2.58 13.39 -2.07
N ASP A 61 2.27 14.67 -1.90
CA ASP A 61 1.14 15.28 -2.59
C ASP A 61 1.61 15.63 -4.01
N GLN A 62 1.39 14.70 -4.94
CA GLN A 62 1.71 14.88 -6.35
C GLN A 62 0.41 15.07 -7.11
N PHE A 63 0.33 16.15 -7.88
CA PHE A 63 -0.85 16.45 -8.70
C PHE A 63 -2.16 16.58 -7.88
N LYS A 64 -2.08 17.03 -6.61
CA LYS A 64 -3.22 17.10 -5.66
C LYS A 64 -3.81 15.72 -5.31
N LYS A 65 -3.06 14.66 -5.58
CA LYS A 65 -3.37 13.27 -5.22
C LYS A 65 -2.35 12.81 -4.20
N TYR A 66 -2.80 11.97 -3.28
CA TYR A 66 -1.88 11.36 -2.33
C TYR A 66 -1.20 10.15 -2.95
N VAL A 67 0.13 10.19 -3.03
CA VAL A 67 0.99 9.11 -3.50
C VAL A 67 1.87 8.65 -2.35
N CYS A 68 1.89 7.35 -2.05
CA CYS A 68 2.78 6.82 -1.01
C CYS A 68 4.25 7.08 -1.37
N SER A 69 5.08 7.48 -0.40
CA SER A 69 6.52 7.69 -0.66
C SER A 69 7.36 6.43 -0.55
N GLU A 70 6.81 5.36 0.04
CA GLU A 70 7.48 4.06 0.18
C GLU A 70 7.12 3.14 -1.00
N PRO A 71 8.12 2.49 -1.65
CA PRO A 71 7.89 1.71 -2.86
C PRO A 71 6.83 0.62 -2.72
N VAL A 72 6.82 -0.09 -1.59
CA VAL A 72 5.90 -1.20 -1.37
C VAL A 72 4.49 -0.70 -1.06
N SER A 73 4.37 0.41 -0.33
CA SER A 73 3.09 1.08 -0.10
C SER A 73 2.49 1.62 -1.40
N LEU A 74 3.32 2.24 -2.24
CA LEU A 74 2.90 2.74 -3.56
C LEU A 74 2.52 1.59 -4.49
N PHE A 75 3.27 0.50 -4.47
CA PHE A 75 2.95 -0.69 -5.27
C PHE A 75 1.58 -1.27 -4.91
N ILE A 76 1.30 -1.45 -3.62
CA ILE A 76 -0.01 -1.95 -3.17
C ILE A 76 -1.11 -0.94 -3.48
N GLN A 77 -0.86 0.36 -3.30
CA GLN A 77 -1.79 1.42 -3.67
C GLN A 77 -2.18 1.33 -5.16
N LEU A 78 -1.20 1.27 -6.07
CA LEU A 78 -1.45 1.16 -7.50
C LEU A 78 -2.09 -0.17 -7.89
N ALA A 79 -1.69 -1.28 -7.26
CA ALA A 79 -2.30 -2.59 -7.51
C ALA A 79 -3.79 -2.61 -7.12
N LEU A 80 -4.18 -1.90 -6.05
CA LEU A 80 -5.58 -1.72 -5.66
C LEU A 80 -6.31 -0.79 -6.63
N CYS A 81 -5.67 0.28 -7.11
CA CYS A 81 -6.24 1.11 -8.17
C CYS A 81 -6.53 0.31 -9.43
N TYR A 82 -5.54 -0.48 -9.89
CA TYR A 82 -5.68 -1.34 -11.05
C TYR A 82 -6.78 -2.39 -10.88
N LYS A 83 -6.76 -3.13 -9.76
CA LYS A 83 -7.69 -4.25 -9.54
C LYS A 83 -9.15 -3.80 -9.49
N ASN A 84 -9.42 -2.65 -8.87
CA ASN A 84 -10.79 -2.20 -8.60
C ASN A 84 -11.19 -0.99 -9.47
N GLU A 85 -10.43 -0.71 -10.55
CA GLU A 85 -10.66 0.41 -11.48
C GLU A 85 -10.82 1.77 -10.76
N LEU A 86 -9.96 2.02 -9.76
CA LEU A 86 -9.98 3.24 -8.96
C LEU A 86 -8.92 4.24 -9.43
N LYS A 87 -9.18 5.51 -9.17
CA LYS A 87 -8.18 6.57 -9.30
C LYS A 87 -7.41 6.75 -7.99
N LEU A 88 -6.28 7.45 -8.07
CA LEU A 88 -5.47 7.82 -6.92
C LEU A 88 -6.28 8.69 -5.94
N PRO A 89 -6.07 8.46 -4.64
CA PRO A 89 -6.92 8.99 -3.60
C PRO A 89 -6.70 10.50 -3.40
N THR A 90 -7.78 11.17 -3.01
CA THR A 90 -7.82 12.61 -2.72
C THR A 90 -8.31 12.88 -1.31
N ASN A 91 -7.97 14.04 -0.76
CA ASN A 91 -8.54 14.51 0.51
C ASN A 91 -10.01 14.94 0.40
N LYS A 92 -10.62 14.81 -0.79
CA LYS A 92 -12.03 15.09 -1.06
C LYS A 92 -12.77 13.78 -1.21
N GLY A 93 -13.74 13.54 -0.32
CA GLY A 93 -14.61 12.37 -0.33
C GLY A 93 -15.11 12.07 1.08
N CYS A 94 -16.20 11.31 1.17
CA CYS A 94 -16.75 10.85 2.45
C CYS A 94 -17.08 9.35 2.47
N ASP A 95 -17.18 8.68 1.31
CA ASP A 95 -17.72 7.32 1.24
C ASP A 95 -16.91 6.40 0.32
N GLY A 96 -16.75 5.15 0.77
CA GLY A 96 -16.17 4.05 0.00
C GLY A 96 -14.74 3.70 0.39
N ASN A 97 -13.96 3.24 -0.60
CA ASN A 97 -12.59 2.79 -0.40
C ASN A 97 -11.74 3.99 0.02
N ARG A 98 -11.00 3.82 1.12
CA ARG A 98 -10.15 4.88 1.65
C ARG A 98 -8.75 4.39 1.95
N MET A 99 -7.86 5.33 2.13
CA MET A 99 -6.51 5.14 2.60
C MET A 99 -6.37 5.95 3.88
N LEU A 100 -5.86 5.29 4.91
CA LEU A 100 -5.65 5.90 6.22
C LEU A 100 -4.16 5.99 6.47
N VAL A 101 -3.70 7.21 6.70
CA VAL A 101 -2.30 7.49 6.99
C VAL A 101 -2.08 7.37 8.50
N LEU A 102 -1.24 6.42 8.90
CA LEU A 102 -0.97 6.10 10.30
C LEU A 102 0.50 6.35 10.63
N ARG A 103 0.80 6.84 11.83
CA ARG A 103 2.18 6.81 12.35
C ARG A 103 2.44 5.44 12.93
N SER A 104 3.37 4.69 12.34
CA SER A 104 3.85 3.47 12.98
C SER A 104 4.62 3.84 14.24
N ARG A 105 4.11 3.46 15.42
CA ARG A 105 4.83 3.50 16.69
C ARG A 105 5.30 2.09 17.03
N GLY A 106 6.46 1.69 16.53
CA GLY A 106 7.16 0.47 16.96
C GLY A 106 6.78 -0.84 16.24
N ASN A 107 7.51 -1.89 16.60
CA ASN A 107 7.79 -3.14 15.87
C ASN A 107 6.61 -4.07 15.50
N ASP A 108 5.36 -3.80 15.89
CA ASP A 108 4.33 -4.84 15.88
C ASP A 108 3.58 -5.02 14.57
N ARG A 109 3.64 -4.07 13.62
CA ARG A 109 2.96 -4.21 12.32
C ARG A 109 3.79 -3.61 11.19
N GLN A 110 4.23 -4.47 10.27
CA GLN A 110 4.83 -4.01 9.02
C GLN A 110 3.76 -3.34 8.16
N MET A 111 3.89 -2.03 7.97
CA MET A 111 3.11 -1.29 6.97
C MET A 111 3.61 -1.64 5.56
N PRO A 112 2.74 -1.57 4.53
CA PRO A 112 1.29 -1.28 4.59
C PRO A 112 0.45 -2.53 4.92
N PHE A 113 -0.80 -2.34 5.38
CA PHE A 113 -1.78 -3.43 5.52
C PHE A 113 -3.17 -2.99 5.06
N LEU A 114 -4.06 -3.95 4.79
CA LEU A 114 -5.42 -3.68 4.32
C LEU A 114 -6.43 -4.05 5.41
N LEU A 115 -7.44 -3.21 5.62
CA LEU A 115 -8.62 -3.50 6.43
C LEU A 115 -9.81 -3.75 5.50
N VAL A 116 -10.42 -4.92 5.60
CA VAL A 116 -11.62 -5.30 4.84
C VAL A 116 -12.60 -5.96 5.80
N ASP A 117 -13.82 -5.44 5.91
CA ASP A 117 -14.87 -5.94 6.83
C ASP A 117 -14.33 -6.18 8.25
N ASP A 118 -13.64 -5.19 8.83
CA ASP A 118 -12.99 -5.24 10.15
C ASP A 118 -11.88 -6.30 10.33
N ARG A 119 -11.43 -6.94 9.24
CA ARG A 119 -10.31 -7.88 9.24
C ARG A 119 -9.05 -7.23 8.70
N ILE A 120 -7.95 -7.45 9.40
CA ILE A 120 -6.61 -7.02 8.98
C ILE A 120 -6.02 -8.08 8.04
N ILE A 121 -5.64 -7.66 6.85
CA ILE A 121 -4.83 -8.43 5.91
C ILE A 121 -3.41 -7.86 5.94
N PRO A 122 -2.43 -8.59 6.48
CA PRO A 122 -1.06 -8.10 6.65
C PRO A 122 -0.31 -7.99 5.32
N ARG A 123 0.74 -7.17 5.31
CA ARG A 123 1.61 -6.90 4.16
C ARG A 123 2.04 -8.17 3.41
N ASP A 124 2.56 -9.16 4.12
CA ASP A 124 3.13 -10.36 3.50
C ASP A 124 2.07 -11.19 2.76
N VAL A 125 0.85 -11.20 3.29
CA VAL A 125 -0.30 -11.86 2.65
C VAL A 125 -0.69 -11.09 1.39
N LEU A 126 -0.72 -9.75 1.42
CA LEU A 126 -0.99 -8.94 0.23
C LEU A 126 0.06 -9.17 -0.86
N LEU A 127 1.35 -9.12 -0.48
CA LEU A 127 2.46 -9.31 -1.40
C LEU A 127 2.48 -10.72 -2.00
N SER A 128 2.21 -11.76 -1.21
CA SER A 128 2.14 -13.13 -1.74
C SER A 128 0.97 -13.30 -2.71
N GLN A 129 -0.20 -12.74 -2.41
CA GLN A 129 -1.36 -12.76 -3.31
C GLN A 129 -1.07 -12.07 -4.64
N ILE A 130 -0.39 -10.92 -4.62
CA ILE A 130 -0.03 -10.19 -5.86
C ILE A 130 1.11 -10.92 -6.59
N SER A 131 2.11 -11.41 -5.86
CA SER A 131 3.27 -12.13 -6.42
C SER A 131 2.86 -13.40 -7.16
N ASN A 132 1.81 -14.09 -6.72
CA ASN A 132 1.25 -15.25 -7.41
C ASN A 132 0.68 -14.92 -8.80
N LYS A 133 0.41 -13.63 -9.10
CA LYS A 133 -0.05 -13.16 -10.41
C LYS A 133 1.10 -12.83 -11.37
N ILE A 134 2.35 -12.86 -10.88
CA ILE A 134 3.55 -12.61 -11.67
C ILE A 134 4.21 -13.97 -11.96
N CYS A 135 4.49 -14.26 -13.22
CA CYS A 135 5.06 -15.54 -13.65
C CYS A 135 6.27 -15.35 -14.58
N GLY A 136 7.00 -16.42 -14.85
CA GLY A 136 8.11 -16.42 -15.80
C GLY A 136 9.25 -15.45 -15.44
N LEU A 137 9.78 -14.78 -16.46
CA LEU A 137 10.87 -13.81 -16.32
C LEU A 137 10.47 -12.59 -15.48
N ASP A 138 9.19 -12.22 -15.50
CA ASP A 138 8.70 -11.11 -14.68
C ASP A 138 8.86 -11.38 -13.18
N LYS A 139 8.69 -12.65 -12.78
CA LYS A 139 8.86 -13.04 -11.38
C LYS A 139 10.32 -12.94 -10.94
N TYR A 140 11.26 -13.21 -11.84
CA TYR A 140 12.68 -13.01 -11.58
C TYR A 140 12.96 -11.53 -11.28
N PHE A 141 12.54 -10.61 -12.14
CA PHE A 141 12.71 -9.16 -11.90
C PHE A 141 11.97 -8.69 -10.65
N ALA A 142 10.73 -9.15 -10.41
CA ALA A 142 9.97 -8.79 -9.23
C ALA A 142 10.67 -9.19 -7.92
N THR A 143 11.22 -10.40 -7.86
CA THR A 143 11.96 -10.88 -6.67
C THR A 143 13.32 -10.21 -6.52
N TYR A 144 13.96 -9.85 -7.63
CA TYR A 144 15.22 -9.09 -7.60
C TYR A 144 15.02 -7.67 -7.08
N LEU A 145 13.96 -6.98 -7.49
CA LEU A 145 13.60 -5.64 -6.98
C LEU A 145 13.43 -5.64 -5.46
N ASP A 146 12.78 -6.67 -4.89
CA ASP A 146 12.61 -6.80 -3.44
C ASP A 146 13.96 -6.94 -2.71
N LYS A 147 14.89 -7.73 -3.28
CA LYS A 147 16.20 -7.99 -2.69
C LYS A 147 17.09 -6.75 -2.68
N ILE A 148 17.06 -5.97 -3.75
CA ILE A 148 17.93 -4.79 -3.93
C ILE A 148 17.56 -3.68 -2.94
N MET A 149 16.27 -3.59 -2.61
CA MET A 149 15.72 -2.52 -1.77
C MET A 149 15.64 -2.92 -0.29
N ALA A 150 16.00 -4.16 0.04
CA ALA A 150 16.47 -4.47 1.37
C ALA A 150 17.78 -3.70 1.63
N SER A 151 17.83 -2.95 2.72
CA SER A 151 18.93 -2.05 3.09
C SER A 151 20.31 -2.71 2.90
N GLY A 152 21.23 -2.02 2.19
CA GLY A 152 22.64 -2.42 2.10
C GLY A 152 23.14 -2.85 0.71
N THR A 153 22.32 -2.74 -0.35
CA THR A 153 22.80 -3.08 -1.70
C THR A 153 23.82 -2.05 -2.21
N PRO A 154 25.00 -2.48 -2.69
CA PRO A 154 26.00 -1.60 -3.32
C PRO A 154 25.42 -0.81 -4.50
N GLU A 155 25.75 0.48 -4.59
CA GLU A 155 25.24 1.38 -5.65
C GLU A 155 25.53 0.87 -7.07
N LYS A 156 26.71 0.26 -7.31
CA LYS A 156 27.05 -0.34 -8.60
C LYS A 156 26.12 -1.48 -9.02
N LEU A 157 25.68 -2.30 -8.06
CA LEU A 157 24.74 -3.38 -8.34
C LEU A 157 23.36 -2.83 -8.64
N LEU A 158 22.91 -1.81 -7.89
CA LEU A 158 21.66 -1.11 -8.17
C LEU A 158 21.66 -0.51 -9.58
N GLN A 159 22.71 0.20 -9.97
CA GLN A 159 22.85 0.80 -11.30
C GLN A 159 22.82 -0.24 -12.42
N GLY A 160 23.58 -1.34 -12.28
CA GLY A 160 23.58 -2.42 -13.27
C GLY A 160 22.19 -3.07 -13.44
N LEU A 161 21.43 -3.18 -12.35
CA LEU A 161 20.08 -3.74 -12.39
C LEU A 161 19.06 -2.78 -13.00
N LEU A 162 19.18 -1.48 -12.71
CA LEU A 162 18.36 -0.46 -13.37
C LEU A 162 18.58 -0.47 -14.89
N LEU A 163 19.82 -0.64 -15.34
CA LEU A 163 20.13 -0.79 -16.77
C LEU A 163 19.54 -2.08 -17.38
N GLN A 164 19.58 -3.20 -16.65
CA GLN A 164 18.95 -4.44 -17.10
C GLN A 164 17.42 -4.31 -17.18
N LEU A 165 16.81 -3.60 -16.23
CA LEU A 165 15.37 -3.31 -16.24
C LEU A 165 15.00 -2.35 -17.37
N GLU A 166 15.82 -1.33 -17.63
CA GLU A 166 15.66 -0.41 -18.74
C GLU A 166 15.67 -1.16 -20.08
N ASP A 167 16.66 -2.03 -20.29
CA ASP A 167 16.74 -2.87 -21.50
C ASP A 167 15.54 -3.83 -21.61
N TYR A 168 15.14 -4.44 -20.48
CA TYR A 168 13.97 -5.31 -20.44
C TYR A 168 12.68 -4.58 -20.82
N VAL A 169 12.46 -3.38 -20.27
CA VAL A 169 11.28 -2.56 -20.53
C VAL A 169 11.28 -2.04 -21.97
N MET A 170 12.45 -1.69 -22.51
CA MET A 170 12.58 -1.24 -23.90
C MET A 170 12.27 -2.37 -24.90
N ASN A 171 12.72 -3.59 -24.61
CA ASN A 171 12.63 -4.72 -25.56
C ASN A 171 11.37 -5.58 -25.40
N THR A 172 10.62 -5.42 -24.30
CA THR A 172 9.45 -6.27 -24.01
C THR A 172 8.15 -5.50 -24.17
N THR A 173 7.28 -5.95 -25.07
CA THR A 173 5.99 -5.32 -25.34
C THR A 173 4.86 -5.79 -24.42
N ASP A 174 4.98 -6.98 -23.82
CA ASP A 174 3.94 -7.60 -22.98
C ASP A 174 4.48 -7.91 -21.57
N ILE A 175 4.80 -6.85 -20.83
CA ILE A 175 5.26 -6.97 -19.44
C ILE A 175 4.04 -7.13 -18.54
N ASN A 176 4.09 -8.09 -17.61
CA ASN A 176 3.02 -8.26 -16.63
C ASN A 176 2.71 -6.94 -15.91
N VAL A 177 1.43 -6.57 -15.89
CA VAL A 177 0.96 -5.31 -15.29
C VAL A 177 1.40 -5.15 -13.83
N TYR A 178 1.42 -6.22 -13.03
CA TYR A 178 1.87 -6.12 -11.64
C TYR A 178 3.38 -5.91 -11.53
N LEU A 179 4.18 -6.45 -12.46
CA LEU A 179 5.59 -6.08 -12.52
C LEU A 179 5.76 -4.62 -12.95
N GLN A 180 5.03 -4.15 -13.97
CA GLN A 180 5.07 -2.75 -14.38
C GLN A 180 4.75 -1.82 -13.21
N LEU A 181 3.63 -2.05 -12.52
CA LEU A 181 3.23 -1.28 -11.34
C LEU A 181 4.30 -1.31 -10.25
N LYS A 182 4.96 -2.46 -10.06
CA LYS A 182 6.07 -2.60 -9.11
C LYS A 182 7.25 -1.72 -9.53
N ILE A 183 7.78 -1.89 -10.75
CA ILE A 183 8.87 -1.09 -11.31
C ILE A 183 8.58 0.40 -11.13
N ILE A 184 7.40 0.85 -11.55
CA ILE A 184 6.97 2.25 -11.46
C ILE A 184 7.01 2.74 -10.03
N SER A 185 6.49 1.96 -9.09
CA SER A 185 6.49 2.34 -7.67
C SER A 185 7.91 2.55 -7.14
N TYR A 186 8.85 1.67 -7.50
CA TYR A 186 10.25 1.83 -7.11
C TYR A 186 10.90 3.05 -7.75
N ILE A 187 10.76 3.20 -9.07
CA ILE A 187 11.37 4.31 -9.82
C ILE A 187 10.82 5.66 -9.34
N SER A 188 9.51 5.78 -9.18
CA SER A 188 8.88 6.99 -8.66
C SER A 188 9.37 7.32 -7.25
N CYS A 189 9.45 6.35 -6.35
CA CYS A 189 10.00 6.59 -5.01
C CYS A 189 11.49 6.99 -5.04
N MET A 190 12.31 6.39 -5.91
CA MET A 190 13.72 6.78 -6.06
C MET A 190 13.88 8.19 -6.62
N LEU A 191 13.05 8.60 -7.58
CA LEU A 191 13.09 9.95 -8.16
C LEU A 191 12.68 11.04 -7.15
N HIS A 192 11.78 10.74 -6.22
CA HIS A 192 11.29 11.72 -5.25
C HIS A 192 12.09 11.72 -3.95
N SER A 193 12.40 10.54 -3.42
CA SER A 193 12.99 10.35 -2.09
C SER A 193 14.46 9.88 -2.13
N GLY A 194 15.00 9.56 -3.30
CA GLY A 194 16.37 9.02 -3.43
C GLY A 194 17.48 10.06 -3.30
N GLU A 195 18.72 9.57 -3.17
CA GLU A 195 19.93 10.41 -3.22
C GLU A 195 20.07 11.09 -4.58
N THR A 196 20.64 12.30 -4.60
CA THR A 196 20.83 13.09 -5.83
C THR A 196 21.57 12.32 -6.92
N SER A 197 22.59 11.53 -6.56
CA SER A 197 23.34 10.69 -7.53
C SER A 197 22.44 9.67 -8.22
N ARG A 198 21.55 9.01 -7.47
CA ARG A 198 20.62 8.00 -8.01
C ARG A 198 19.57 8.64 -8.90
N LYS A 199 19.08 9.83 -8.53
CA LYS A 199 18.13 10.58 -9.36
C LYS A 199 18.74 10.93 -10.71
N ILE A 200 19.94 11.50 -10.71
CA ILE A 200 20.67 11.86 -11.93
C ILE A 200 20.91 10.62 -12.78
N PHE A 201 21.39 9.52 -12.18
CA PHE A 201 21.61 8.27 -12.91
C PHE A 201 20.33 7.72 -13.56
N ILE A 202 19.21 7.69 -12.83
CA ILE A 202 17.94 7.20 -13.39
C ILE A 202 17.46 8.12 -14.53
N GLN A 203 17.59 9.44 -14.37
CA GLN A 203 17.19 10.42 -15.39
C GLN A 203 18.05 10.32 -16.66
N ASP A 204 19.36 10.12 -16.52
CA ASP A 204 20.29 10.13 -17.64
C ASP A 204 20.41 8.76 -18.33
N CYS A 205 20.36 7.67 -17.56
CA CYS A 205 20.65 6.32 -18.05
C CYS A 205 19.42 5.42 -18.18
N CYS A 206 18.28 5.79 -17.58
CA CYS A 206 17.05 4.97 -17.61
C CYS A 206 15.81 5.76 -18.08
N PRO A 207 15.86 6.42 -19.25
CA PRO A 207 14.78 7.29 -19.72
C PRO A 207 13.45 6.56 -19.93
N HIS A 208 13.44 5.29 -20.37
CA HIS A 208 12.21 4.54 -20.59
C HIS A 208 11.54 4.20 -19.25
N LEU A 209 12.31 3.85 -18.22
CA LEU A 209 11.78 3.67 -16.87
C LEU A 209 11.14 4.95 -16.31
N VAL A 210 11.78 6.11 -16.54
CA VAL A 210 11.24 7.41 -16.12
C VAL A 210 9.93 7.69 -16.86
N GLN A 211 9.92 7.54 -18.19
CA GLN A 211 8.74 7.78 -19.01
C GLN A 211 7.58 6.83 -18.65
N LEU A 212 7.88 5.55 -18.44
CA LEU A 212 6.91 4.55 -18.00
C LEU A 212 6.28 4.97 -16.66
N SER A 213 7.09 5.40 -15.70
CA SER A 213 6.63 5.85 -14.39
C SER A 213 5.69 7.07 -14.49
N ALA A 214 6.03 8.06 -15.30
CA ALA A 214 5.21 9.24 -15.50
C ALA A 214 3.88 8.89 -16.20
N THR A 215 3.93 8.08 -17.25
CA THR A 215 2.77 7.71 -18.07
C THR A 215 1.74 6.93 -17.26
N VAL A 216 2.17 5.93 -16.51
CA VAL A 216 1.25 5.09 -15.75
C VAL A 216 0.69 5.83 -14.53
N ILE A 217 1.47 6.66 -13.84
CA ILE A 217 0.92 7.50 -12.77
C ILE A 217 -0.19 8.41 -13.32
N GLN A 218 0.00 9.01 -14.50
CA GLN A 218 -1.02 9.84 -15.14
C GLN A 218 -2.32 9.09 -15.44
N GLN A 219 -2.26 7.79 -15.76
CA GLN A 219 -3.46 6.98 -15.98
C GLN A 219 -4.36 6.88 -14.74
N TYR A 220 -3.76 6.94 -13.54
CA TYR A 220 -4.48 6.84 -12.28
C TYR A 220 -4.80 8.19 -11.63
N LEU A 221 -4.47 9.35 -12.25
CA LEU A 221 -4.88 10.66 -11.77
C LEU A 221 -6.42 10.88 -11.93
#